data_AF-A0A1B6L135-F1
#
_entry.id   AF-A0A1B6L135-F1
#
_cell.length_a   1.000
_cell.length_b   1.000
_cell.length_c   1.000
_cell.angle_alpha   90.00
_cell.angle_beta   90.00
_cell.angle_gamma   90.00
#
_symmetry.space_group_name_H-M   'P 1'
#
loop_
_entity.id
_entity.type
_entity.pdbx_description
1 polymer ?
#
loop_
_entity_poly.entity_id
_entity_poly.type
_entity_poly.pdbx_seq_one_letter_code
_entity_poly.pdbx_strand_id
1 'polypeptide(L)'
;RRQDARIIVGLFYVVAARRVLCEMYKQQLYGKSYVWFFIGWYEDNWFEVTLEKEHIECTKEQMRLAAEGHITTEALMWNQNNQRTVSGMTSEDFRVRLNDVLRKGGYDIDNLRYPE
;
A
#
# COMPACT_ATOMS: atom_id res chain seq x y z
N ARG A 1 -11.26 10.33 -20.99
CA ARG A 1 -10.86 10.28 -22.42
C ARG A 1 -10.67 11.64 -23.11
N ARG A 2 -11.23 12.74 -22.61
CA ARG A 2 -11.21 14.05 -23.30
C ARG A 2 -9.83 14.73 -23.41
N GLN A 3 -8.81 14.28 -22.66
CA GLN A 3 -7.47 14.88 -22.63
C GLN A 3 -6.31 13.87 -22.85
N ASP A 4 -6.61 12.62 -23.24
CA ASP A 4 -5.63 11.55 -23.50
C ASP A 4 -4.46 11.42 -22.49
N ALA A 5 -4.74 11.58 -21.19
CA ALA A 5 -3.72 11.46 -20.16
C ALA A 5 -3.12 10.04 -20.11
N ARG A 6 -1.79 9.94 -20.12
CA ARG A 6 -1.03 8.68 -20.09
C ARG A 6 -0.27 8.44 -18.78
N ILE A 7 0.04 9.52 -18.05
CA ILE A 7 0.67 9.47 -16.74
C ILE A 7 -0.31 10.13 -15.77
N ILE A 8 -0.70 9.40 -14.73
CA ILE A 8 -1.69 9.83 -13.75
C ILE A 8 -1.12 9.68 -12.34
N VAL A 9 -1.29 10.71 -11.51
CA VAL A 9 -0.87 10.71 -10.11
C VAL A 9 -2.11 10.74 -9.23
N GLY A 10 -2.34 9.65 -8.50
CA GLY A 10 -3.46 9.48 -7.58
C GLY A 10 -3.09 9.86 -6.15
N LEU A 11 -3.70 10.93 -5.64
CA LEU A 11 -3.53 11.40 -4.26
C LEU A 11 -4.85 11.28 -3.51
N PHE A 12 -5.09 10.12 -2.93
CA PHE A 12 -6.30 9.82 -2.16
C PHE A 12 -5.97 8.81 -1.05
N TYR A 13 -6.93 8.47 -0.20
CA TYR A 13 -6.81 7.39 0.77
C TYR A 13 -7.24 6.05 0.17
N VAL A 14 -6.86 4.95 0.81
CA VAL A 14 -7.00 3.58 0.30
C VAL A 14 -8.44 3.19 -0.13
N VAL A 15 -9.46 3.65 0.61
CA VAL A 15 -10.88 3.39 0.26
C VAL A 15 -11.26 4.07 -1.06
N ALA A 16 -10.88 5.33 -1.24
CA ALA A 16 -11.11 6.06 -2.48
C ALA A 16 -10.24 5.48 -3.62
N ALA A 17 -9.03 5.03 -3.30
CA ALA A 17 -8.14 4.37 -4.25
C ALA A 17 -8.79 3.16 -4.90
N ARG A 18 -9.43 2.28 -4.12
CA ARG A 18 -10.07 1.07 -4.67
C ARG A 18 -11.23 1.41 -5.59
N ARG A 19 -12.04 2.43 -5.24
CA ARG A 19 -13.12 2.92 -6.11
C ARG A 19 -12.59 3.45 -7.43
N VAL A 20 -11.53 4.26 -7.38
CA VAL A 20 -10.87 4.79 -8.59
C VAL A 20 -10.29 3.66 -9.44
N LEU A 21 -9.69 2.64 -8.81
CA LEU A 21 -9.12 1.50 -9.50
C LEU A 21 -10.17 0.67 -10.25
N CYS A 22 -11.36 0.50 -9.66
CA CYS A 22 -12.47 -0.16 -10.34
C CYS A 22 -12.95 0.64 -11.55
N GLU A 23 -13.02 1.97 -11.45
CA GLU A 23 -13.35 2.82 -12.59
C GLU A 23 -12.24 2.84 -13.66
N MET A 24 -10.98 2.76 -13.24
CA MET A 24 -9.83 2.62 -14.13
C MET A 24 -9.92 1.34 -14.97
N TYR A 25 -10.35 0.23 -14.37
CA TYR A 25 -10.65 -1.01 -15.09
C TYR A 25 -11.78 -0.81 -16.11
N LYS A 26 -12.95 -0.33 -15.66
CA LYS A 26 -14.14 -0.12 -16.50
C LYS A 26 -13.88 0.80 -17.68
N GLN A 27 -13.02 1.81 -17.50
CA GLN A 27 -12.67 2.79 -18.53
C GLN A 27 -11.44 2.40 -19.37
N GLN A 28 -10.85 1.21 -19.14
CA GLN A 28 -9.65 0.73 -19.82
C GLN A 28 -8.47 1.71 -19.74
N LEU A 29 -8.24 2.27 -18.55
CA LEU A 29 -7.17 3.22 -18.25
C LEU A 29 -5.96 2.54 -17.58
N TYR A 30 -5.66 1.31 -17.99
CA TYR A 30 -4.57 0.48 -17.46
C TYR A 30 -3.83 -0.25 -18.60
N GLY A 31 -2.72 -0.93 -18.28
CA GLY A 31 -1.90 -1.64 -19.25
C GLY A 31 -0.82 -0.75 -19.90
N LYS A 32 -0.23 -1.23 -21.00
CA LYS A 32 1.04 -0.72 -21.57
C LYS A 32 1.08 0.77 -21.92
N SER A 33 -0.06 1.42 -22.10
CA SER A 33 -0.16 2.82 -22.49
C SER A 33 -0.42 3.78 -21.33
N TYR A 34 -0.51 3.29 -20.08
CA TYR A 34 -0.81 4.10 -18.91
C TYR A 34 0.14 3.79 -17.76
N VAL A 35 0.59 4.83 -17.06
CA VAL A 35 1.34 4.70 -15.82
C VAL A 35 0.58 5.43 -14.72
N TRP A 36 0.34 4.72 -13.62
CA TRP A 36 -0.30 5.26 -12.44
C TRP A 36 0.68 5.34 -11.29
N PHE A 37 0.71 6.50 -10.63
CA PHE A 37 1.40 6.70 -9.37
C PHE A 37 0.40 6.71 -8.23
N PHE A 38 0.64 5.87 -7.23
CA PHE A 38 -0.08 5.86 -5.96
C PHE A 38 0.87 6.16 -4.80
N ILE A 39 0.29 6.35 -3.61
CA ILE A 39 1.05 6.53 -2.38
C ILE A 39 1.45 5.15 -1.84
N GLY A 40 2.69 5.01 -1.37
CA GLY A 40 3.27 3.70 -1.02
C GLY A 40 2.97 3.16 0.37
N TRP A 41 2.33 3.92 1.27
CA TRP A 41 2.05 3.44 2.63
C TRP A 41 0.77 2.59 2.75
N TYR A 42 0.11 2.26 1.65
CA TYR A 42 -1.01 1.31 1.69
C TYR A 42 -0.53 -0.09 2.03
N GLU A 43 -1.40 -0.86 2.68
CA GLU A 43 -1.13 -2.27 2.96
C GLU A 43 -0.86 -3.08 1.69
N ASP A 44 -0.05 -4.13 1.83
CA ASP A 44 0.17 -5.08 0.75
C ASP A 44 -1.16 -5.68 0.27
N ASN A 45 -1.34 -5.73 -1.04
CA ASN A 45 -2.57 -6.21 -1.69
C ASN A 45 -3.84 -5.42 -1.30
N TRP A 46 -3.71 -4.15 -0.90
CA TRP A 46 -4.82 -3.26 -0.56
C TRP A 46 -5.95 -3.23 -1.60
N PHE A 47 -5.66 -3.48 -2.87
CA PHE A 47 -6.63 -3.44 -3.97
C PHE A 47 -7.52 -4.69 -4.08
N GLU A 48 -7.26 -5.74 -3.28
CA GLU A 48 -8.03 -6.99 -3.29
C GLU A 48 -8.90 -7.19 -2.04
N VAL A 49 -8.66 -6.39 -1.01
CA VAL A 49 -9.32 -6.50 0.29
C VAL A 49 -10.54 -5.58 0.35
N THR A 50 -11.45 -5.87 1.28
CA THR A 50 -12.61 -5.04 1.66
C THR A 50 -13.60 -4.66 0.52
N LEU A 51 -13.47 -5.23 -0.68
CA LEU A 51 -14.29 -4.89 -1.85
C LEU A 51 -15.80 -4.99 -1.59
N GLU A 52 -16.25 -6.09 -0.97
CA GLU A 52 -17.66 -6.31 -0.63
C GLU A 52 -18.17 -5.28 0.39
N LYS A 53 -17.37 -5.02 1.44
CA LYS A 53 -17.69 -4.05 2.50
C LYS A 53 -17.78 -2.62 1.96
N GLU A 54 -17.01 -2.31 0.92
CA GLU A 54 -16.96 -0.99 0.30
C GLU A 54 -17.90 -0.82 -0.88
N HIS A 55 -18.70 -1.85 -1.18
CA HIS A 55 -19.63 -1.90 -2.31
C HIS A 55 -18.95 -1.65 -3.67
N ILE A 56 -17.77 -2.24 -3.86
CA ILE A 56 -17.02 -2.16 -5.11
C ILE A 56 -17.46 -3.32 -6.02
N GLU A 57 -17.96 -2.98 -7.20
CA GLU A 57 -18.52 -3.94 -8.17
C GLU A 57 -17.47 -4.80 -8.87
N CYS A 58 -16.21 -4.36 -8.91
CA CYS A 58 -15.14 -5.07 -9.59
C CYS A 58 -14.67 -6.30 -8.80
N THR A 59 -14.34 -7.39 -9.51
CA THR A 59 -13.76 -8.61 -8.89
C THR A 59 -12.29 -8.39 -8.53
N LYS A 60 -11.74 -9.27 -7.68
CA LYS A 60 -10.30 -9.23 -7.32
C LYS A 60 -9.40 -9.32 -8.55
N GLU A 61 -9.76 -10.15 -9.52
CA GLU A 61 -9.02 -10.32 -10.78
C GLU A 61 -9.05 -9.05 -11.62
N GLN A 62 -10.19 -8.36 -11.68
CA GLN A 62 -10.31 -7.07 -12.38
C GLN A 62 -9.48 -5.98 -11.69
N MET A 63 -9.49 -5.95 -10.36
CA MET A 63 -8.68 -5.03 -9.56
C MET A 63 -7.18 -5.29 -9.74
N ARG A 64 -6.75 -6.55 -9.75
CA ARG A 64 -5.35 -6.95 -10.05
C ARG A 64 -4.89 -6.46 -11.41
N LEU A 65 -5.69 -6.71 -12.44
CA LEU A 65 -5.38 -6.26 -13.81
C LEU A 65 -5.27 -4.74 -13.91
N ALA A 66 -6.13 -4.02 -13.18
CA ALA A 66 -6.08 -2.58 -13.13
C ALA A 66 -4.82 -2.09 -12.39
N ALA A 67 -4.50 -2.68 -11.23
CA ALA A 67 -3.32 -2.33 -10.44
C ALA A 67 -1.99 -2.65 -11.14
N GLU A 68 -1.98 -3.54 -12.14
CA GLU A 68 -0.75 -4.02 -12.75
C GLU A 68 0.12 -2.88 -13.31
N GLY A 69 1.39 -2.82 -12.87
CA GLY A 69 2.37 -1.85 -13.36
C GLY A 69 2.26 -0.44 -12.77
N HIS A 70 1.46 -0.24 -11.72
CA HIS A 70 1.50 1.02 -10.98
C HIS A 70 2.81 1.20 -10.22
N ILE A 71 3.18 2.46 -9.99
CA ILE A 71 4.36 2.85 -9.22
C ILE A 71 3.89 3.46 -7.91
N THR A 72 4.56 3.13 -6.82
CA THR A 72 4.36 3.77 -5.52
C THR A 72 5.62 4.52 -5.09
N THR A 73 5.42 5.53 -4.25
CA THR A 73 6.53 6.21 -3.57
C THR A 73 6.19 6.33 -2.10
N GLU A 74 7.19 6.05 -1.25
CA GLU A 74 7.11 6.19 0.20
C GLU A 74 8.46 6.66 0.76
N ALA A 75 8.44 7.16 1.99
CA ALA A 75 9.65 7.53 2.69
C ALA A 75 10.20 6.33 3.47
N LEU A 76 11.51 6.12 3.43
CA LEU A 76 12.16 5.17 4.31
C LEU A 76 12.08 5.66 5.76
N MET A 77 11.33 4.96 6.58
CA MET A 77 11.13 5.32 8.00
C MET A 77 12.24 4.79 8.92
N TRP A 78 13.04 3.84 8.44
CA TRP A 78 14.12 3.20 9.20
C TRP A 78 15.48 3.55 8.61
N ASN A 79 16.43 3.93 9.47
CA ASN A 79 17.82 4.06 9.07
C ASN A 79 18.36 2.67 8.66
N GLN A 80 18.89 2.58 7.46
CA GLN A 80 19.44 1.35 6.86
C GLN A 80 20.84 1.01 7.41
N ASN A 81 21.49 1.95 8.09
CA ASN A 81 22.79 1.73 8.70
C ASN A 81 22.63 1.09 10.09
N ASN A 82 23.54 0.21 10.45
CA ASN A 82 23.57 -0.42 11.78
C ASN A 82 24.28 0.44 12.85
N GLN A 83 24.13 1.76 12.78
CA GLN A 83 24.78 2.68 13.71
C GLN A 83 23.94 2.86 14.97
N ARG A 84 24.61 2.98 16.13
CA ARG A 84 23.93 3.32 17.39
C ARG A 84 23.48 4.78 17.35
N THR A 85 22.22 4.98 17.70
CA THR A 85 21.59 6.31 17.80
C THR A 85 21.85 6.94 19.18
N VAL A 86 21.30 8.13 19.42
CA VAL A 86 21.40 8.84 20.72
C VAL A 86 20.84 8.06 21.90
N SER A 87 19.93 7.09 21.66
CA SER A 87 19.40 6.22 22.71
C SER A 87 20.33 5.05 23.06
N GLY A 88 21.48 4.94 22.39
CA GLY A 88 22.39 3.82 22.49
C GLY A 88 21.93 2.55 21.74
N MET A 89 20.78 2.58 21.05
CA MET A 89 20.23 1.45 20.28
C MET A 89 20.42 1.64 18.76
N THR A 90 20.56 0.55 18.01
CA THR A 90 20.43 0.55 16.54
C THR A 90 18.95 0.52 16.13
N SER A 91 18.65 0.75 14.84
CA SER A 91 17.29 0.55 14.29
C SER A 91 16.76 -0.86 14.58
N GLU A 92 17.63 -1.86 14.47
CA GLU A 92 17.29 -3.26 14.66
C GLU A 92 17.03 -3.60 16.13
N ASP A 93 17.86 -3.07 17.05
CA ASP A 93 17.63 -3.22 18.49
C ASP A 93 16.24 -2.69 18.88
N PHE A 94 15.85 -1.53 18.34
CA PHE A 94 14.53 -0.95 18.58
C PHE A 94 13.41 -1.81 17.98
N ARG A 95 13.58 -2.30 16.75
CA ARG A 95 12.59 -3.18 16.09
C ARG A 95 12.34 -4.45 16.89
N VAL A 96 13.40 -5.12 17.34
CA VAL A 96 13.30 -6.33 18.18
C VAL A 96 12.57 -6.03 19.48
N ARG A 97 12.93 -4.93 20.16
CA ARG A 97 12.29 -4.50 21.40
C ARG A 97 10.82 -4.16 21.21
N LEU A 98 10.46 -3.43 20.15
CA LEU A 98 9.08 -3.09 19.82
C LEU A 98 8.26 -4.35 19.58
N ASN A 99 8.78 -5.29 18.79
CA ASN A 99 8.09 -6.54 18.49
C ASN A 99 7.88 -7.41 19.73
N ASP A 100 8.82 -7.44 20.68
CA ASP A 100 8.62 -8.11 21.98
C ASP A 100 7.47 -7.49 22.80
N VAL A 101 7.40 -6.16 22.85
CA VAL A 101 6.29 -5.46 23.53
C VAL A 101 4.95 -5.77 22.87
N LEU A 102 4.90 -5.77 21.54
CA LEU A 102 3.68 -6.06 20.79
C LEU A 102 3.23 -7.53 20.99
N ARG A 103 4.15 -8.49 20.99
CA ARG A 103 3.82 -9.89 21.31
C ARG A 103 3.23 -10.04 22.71
N LYS A 104 3.82 -9.37 23.71
CA LYS A 104 3.29 -9.35 25.08
C LYS A 104 1.92 -8.68 25.17
N GLY A 105 1.64 -7.74 24.27
CA GLY A 105 0.32 -7.12 24.09
C GLY A 105 -0.72 -8.00 23.40
N GLY A 106 -0.35 -9.20 22.92
CA GLY A 106 -1.25 -10.13 22.25
C GLY A 106 -1.40 -9.93 20.74
N TYR A 107 -0.55 -9.11 20.12
CA TYR A 107 -0.57 -8.89 18.68
C TYR A 107 0.19 -9.97 17.90
N ASP A 108 -0.33 -10.34 16.72
CA ASP A 108 0.18 -11.40 15.85
C ASP A 108 1.32 -10.91 14.93
N ILE A 109 2.42 -10.51 15.57
CA ILE A 109 3.58 -9.94 14.88
C ILE A 109 4.29 -10.94 13.98
N ASP A 110 4.24 -12.24 14.30
CA ASP A 110 4.92 -13.29 13.54
C ASP A 110 4.24 -13.53 12.17
N ASN A 111 2.97 -13.14 12.00
CA ASN A 111 2.28 -13.11 10.72
C ASN A 111 2.15 -11.68 10.13
N LEU A 112 3.02 -10.75 10.54
CA LEU A 112 3.05 -9.35 10.08
C LEU A 112 1.73 -8.58 10.33
N ARG A 113 0.96 -8.97 11.35
CA ARG A 113 -0.26 -8.24 11.75
C ARG A 113 0.05 -7.25 12.86
N TYR A 114 0.36 -6.03 12.43
CA TYR A 114 0.58 -4.91 13.35
C TYR A 114 -0.75 -4.30 13.79
N PRO A 115 -0.81 -3.64 14.96
CA PRO A 115 -1.98 -2.87 15.35
C PRO A 115 -2.26 -1.75 14.34
N GLU A 116 -3.55 -1.48 14.07
CA GLU A 116 -4.01 -0.27 13.38
C GLU A 116 -3.92 0.98 14.29
#